data_AF-A0A971G5Y1-F1
#
_entry.id   AF-A0A971G5Y1-F1
#
_cell.length_a   1.000
_cell.length_b   1.000
_cell.length_c   1.000
_cell.angle_alpha   90.00
_cell.angle_beta   90.00
_cell.angle_gamma   90.00
#
_symmetry.space_group_name_H-M   'P 1'
#
loop_
_entity.id
_entity.type
_entity.pdbx_description
1 polymer ?
#
loop_
_entity_poly.entity_id
_entity_poly.type
_entity_poly.pdbx_seq_one_letter_code
_entity_poly.pdbx_strand_id
1 'polypeptide(L)'
;METQWQSDLENRVWGALQRWVEHARAIEAARLAAEVRAERDRLLAGCDCTQIADFPTSEEARTQWAAYRQALRDVPQQEGFPWAVEWPVAPGPGGD
;
A
#
# COMPACT_ATOMS: atom_id res chain seq x y z
N MET A 1 4.29 44.59 -28.40
CA MET A 1 4.04 44.82 -26.97
C MET A 1 2.95 43.85 -26.53
N GLU A 2 3.17 42.56 -26.80
CA GLU A 2 2.14 41.50 -26.76
C GLU A 2 2.78 40.22 -26.24
N THR A 3 3.60 40.34 -25.19
CA THR A 3 4.45 39.23 -24.73
C THR A 3 4.32 38.97 -23.23
N GLN A 4 3.99 39.99 -22.42
CA GLN A 4 3.76 39.81 -20.99
C GLN A 4 2.37 39.22 -20.67
N TRP A 5 1.30 39.74 -21.29
CA TRP A 5 -0.07 39.28 -21.01
C TRP A 5 -0.36 37.86 -21.50
N GLN A 6 0.16 37.47 -22.66
CA GLN A 6 0.01 36.11 -23.19
C GLN A 6 0.77 35.10 -22.32
N SER A 7 2.02 35.41 -21.94
CA SER A 7 2.82 34.58 -21.04
C SER A 7 2.18 34.45 -19.65
N ASP A 8 1.62 35.54 -19.10
CA ASP A 8 0.93 35.50 -17.80
C ASP A 8 -0.36 34.67 -17.85
N LEU A 9 -1.12 34.77 -18.94
CA LEU A 9 -2.32 33.95 -19.14
C LEU A 9 -1.97 32.47 -19.25
N GLU A 10 -0.97 32.15 -20.07
CA GLU A 10 -0.47 30.78 -20.26
C GLU A 10 0.05 30.19 -18.95
N ASN A 11 0.86 30.92 -18.19
CA ASN A 11 1.35 30.47 -16.88
C ASN A 11 0.21 30.23 -15.88
N ARG A 12 -0.83 31.06 -15.90
CA ARG A 12 -2.00 30.90 -15.02
C ARG A 12 -2.84 29.69 -15.41
N VAL A 13 -3.08 29.48 -16.69
CA VAL A 13 -3.89 28.35 -17.20
C VAL A 13 -3.13 27.04 -17.06
N TRP A 14 -1.89 26.97 -17.55
CA TRP A 14 -1.06 25.77 -17.46
C TRP A 14 -0.69 25.43 -16.02
N GLY A 15 -0.31 26.43 -15.22
CA GLY A 15 -0.03 26.23 -13.80
C GLY A 15 -1.25 25.77 -13.01
N ALA A 16 -2.45 26.29 -13.32
CA ALA A 16 -3.67 25.78 -12.73
C ALA A 16 -3.90 24.32 -13.11
N LEU A 17 -3.80 23.98 -14.40
CA LEU A 17 -3.99 22.60 -14.88
C LEU A 17 -3.05 21.61 -14.18
N GLN A 18 -1.76 21.93 -14.07
CA GLN A 18 -0.79 21.06 -13.38
C GLN A 18 -1.19 20.81 -11.93
N ARG A 19 -1.58 21.87 -11.19
CA ARG A 19 -2.07 21.73 -9.81
C ARG A 19 -3.32 20.84 -9.71
N TRP A 20 -4.26 20.98 -10.63
CA TRP A 20 -5.45 20.12 -10.68
C TRP A 20 -5.07 18.65 -10.93
N VAL A 21 -4.16 18.40 -11.87
CA VAL A 21 -3.70 17.05 -12.19
C VAL A 21 -2.97 16.42 -11.00
N GLU A 22 -2.07 17.15 -10.36
CA GLU A 22 -1.38 16.71 -9.13
C GLU A 22 -2.36 16.41 -8.01
N HIS A 23 -3.36 17.28 -7.81
CA HIS A 23 -4.40 17.08 -6.81
C HIS A 23 -5.24 15.83 -7.08
N ALA A 24 -5.66 15.63 -8.33
CA ALA A 24 -6.41 14.43 -8.74
C ALA A 24 -5.59 13.16 -8.52
N ARG A 25 -4.29 13.18 -8.85
CA ARG A 25 -3.37 12.06 -8.58
C ARG A 25 -3.22 11.79 -7.09
N ALA A 26 -3.12 12.83 -6.26
CA ALA A 26 -3.01 12.69 -4.82
C ALA A 26 -4.29 12.09 -4.20
N ILE A 27 -5.47 12.50 -4.66
CA ILE A 27 -6.75 11.92 -4.23
C ILE A 27 -6.80 10.43 -4.58
N GLU A 28 -6.46 10.06 -5.82
CA GLU A 28 -6.50 8.66 -6.25
C GLU A 28 -5.47 7.81 -5.51
N ALA A 29 -4.24 8.33 -5.31
CA ALA A 29 -3.22 7.68 -4.50
C ALA A 29 -3.73 7.44 -3.07
N ALA A 30 -4.39 8.42 -2.45
CA ALA A 30 -4.93 8.27 -1.11
C ALA A 30 -6.02 7.20 -1.04
N ARG A 31 -6.91 7.14 -2.05
CA ARG A 31 -7.97 6.14 -2.17
C ARG A 31 -7.39 4.72 -2.26
N LEU A 32 -6.47 4.50 -3.20
CA LEU A 32 -5.82 3.19 -3.40
C LEU A 32 -5.00 2.79 -2.16
N ALA A 33 -4.28 3.73 -1.55
CA ALA A 33 -3.52 3.46 -0.32
C ALA A 33 -4.43 3.03 0.84
N ALA A 34 -5.64 3.58 0.94
CA ALA A 34 -6.61 3.15 1.94
C ALA A 34 -7.12 1.73 1.67
N GLU A 35 -7.42 1.39 0.42
CA GLU A 35 -7.84 0.03 0.02
C GLU A 35 -6.78 -1.01 0.32
N VAL A 36 -5.51 -0.74 -0.04
CA VAL A 36 -4.39 -1.65 0.25
C VAL A 36 -4.19 -1.81 1.76
N ARG A 37 -4.26 -0.73 2.55
CA ARG A 37 -4.15 -0.84 4.01
C ARG A 37 -5.30 -1.64 4.63
N ALA A 38 -6.51 -1.51 4.10
CA ALA A 38 -7.65 -2.30 4.56
C ALA A 38 -7.45 -3.80 4.27
N GLU A 39 -6.90 -4.15 3.10
CA GLU A 39 -6.58 -5.54 2.77
C GLU A 39 -5.46 -6.10 3.66
N ARG A 40 -4.40 -5.30 3.91
CA ARG A 40 -3.36 -5.65 4.88
C ARG A 40 -3.96 -5.96 6.25
N ASP A 41 -4.85 -5.09 6.73
CA ASP A 41 -5.47 -5.24 8.05
C ASP A 41 -6.37 -6.49 8.10
N ARG A 42 -7.10 -6.79 7.02
CA ARG A 42 -7.86 -8.03 6.86
C ARG A 42 -6.98 -9.28 6.93
N LEU A 43 -5.85 -9.28 6.21
CA LEU A 43 -4.90 -10.39 6.18
C LEU A 43 -4.23 -10.59 7.54
N LEU A 44 -3.86 -9.50 8.23
CA LEU A 44 -3.30 -9.54 9.58
C LEU A 44 -4.29 -10.14 10.58
N ALA A 45 -5.56 -9.71 10.56
CA ALA A 45 -6.61 -10.25 11.43
C ALA A 45 -6.87 -11.75 11.16
N GLY A 46 -6.75 -12.19 9.91
CA GLY A 46 -6.83 -13.61 9.56
C GLY A 46 -5.73 -14.48 10.18
N CYS A 47 -4.64 -13.88 10.67
CA CYS A 47 -3.51 -14.59 11.28
C CYS A 47 -3.60 -14.71 12.81
N ASP A 48 -4.62 -14.14 13.46
CA ASP A 48 -4.67 -14.01 14.92
C ASP A 48 -4.68 -15.37 15.66
N CYS A 49 -5.23 -16.42 15.03
CA CYS A 49 -5.24 -17.77 15.60
C CYS A 49 -3.84 -18.40 15.72
N THR A 50 -2.87 -17.96 14.91
CA THR A 50 -1.48 -18.48 14.91
C THR A 50 -0.64 -17.95 16.07
N GLN A 51 -1.19 -17.06 16.89
CA GLN A 51 -0.50 -16.40 18.00
C GLN A 51 -0.89 -16.93 19.38
N ILE A 52 -1.85 -17.85 19.42
CA ILE A 52 -2.27 -18.50 20.66
C ILE A 52 -1.27 -19.62 20.96
N ALA A 53 -0.80 -19.70 22.21
CA ALA A 53 0.22 -20.67 22.64
C ALA A 53 -0.21 -22.14 22.41
N ASP A 54 -1.52 -22.40 22.39
CA ASP A 54 -2.11 -23.71 22.16
C ASP A 54 -2.30 -24.04 20.66
N PHE A 55 -1.91 -23.15 19.74
CA PHE A 55 -1.99 -23.44 18.31
C PHE A 55 -0.96 -24.53 17.97
N PRO A 56 -1.37 -25.71 17.46
CA PRO A 56 -0.49 -26.84 17.22
C PRO A 56 0.42 -26.56 16.02
N THR A 57 1.45 -25.75 16.25
CA THR A 57 2.42 -25.35 15.22
C THR A 57 3.82 -25.60 15.71
N SER A 58 4.62 -26.17 14.81
CA SER A 58 6.06 -26.29 15.00
C SER A 58 6.69 -24.89 15.17
N GLU A 59 7.87 -24.84 15.77
CA GLU A 59 8.66 -23.61 15.87
C GLU A 59 8.93 -22.97 14.51
N GLU A 60 9.14 -23.81 13.50
CA GLU A 60 9.28 -23.43 12.10
C GLU A 60 8.03 -22.69 11.59
N ALA A 61 6.84 -23.27 11.79
CA ALA A 61 5.58 -22.65 11.40
C ALA A 61 5.34 -21.32 12.13
N ARG A 62 5.66 -21.22 13.42
CA ARG A 62 5.58 -19.94 14.18
C ARG A 62 6.46 -18.86 13.55
N THR A 63 7.67 -19.24 13.14
CA THR A 63 8.64 -18.33 12.51
C THR A 63 8.15 -17.86 11.13
N GLN A 64 7.61 -18.77 10.32
CA GLN A 64 7.05 -18.43 9.01
C GLN A 64 5.85 -17.49 9.12
N TRP A 65 4.94 -17.72 10.08
CA TRP A 65 3.82 -16.82 10.34
C TRP A 65 4.27 -15.45 10.86
N ALA A 66 5.31 -15.39 11.69
CA ALA A 66 5.90 -14.13 12.13
C ALA A 66 6.49 -13.34 10.95
N ALA A 67 7.25 -14.00 10.07
CA ALA A 67 7.82 -13.40 8.87
C ALA A 67 6.72 -12.91 7.91
N TYR A 68 5.68 -13.73 7.67
CA TYR A 68 4.53 -13.36 6.85
C TYR A 68 3.82 -12.09 7.36
N ARG A 69 3.54 -12.00 8.65
CA ARG A 69 2.90 -10.80 9.22
C ARG A 69 3.81 -9.56 9.16
N GLN A 70 5.12 -9.75 9.28
CA GLN A 70 6.05 -8.64 9.10
C GLN A 70 6.01 -8.15 7.65
N ALA A 71 6.07 -9.07 6.68
CA ALA A 71 5.94 -8.73 5.26
C ALA A 71 4.62 -8.01 4.95
N LEU A 72 3.50 -8.39 5.57
CA LEU A 72 2.24 -7.65 5.46
C LEU A 72 2.35 -6.20 5.99
N ARG A 73 2.99 -6.00 7.14
CA ARG A 73 3.20 -4.65 7.70
C ARG A 73 4.10 -3.78 6.83
N ASP A 74 4.99 -4.41 6.08
CA ASP A 74 5.95 -3.77 5.18
C ASP A 74 5.37 -3.45 3.79
N VAL A 75 4.11 -3.85 3.51
CA VAL A 75 3.43 -3.56 2.23
C VAL A 75 3.40 -2.06 1.88
N PRO A 76 3.08 -1.12 2.80
CA PRO A 76 3.11 0.31 2.50
C PRO A 76 4.49 0.89 2.17
N GLN A 77 5.56 0.13 2.39
CA GLN A 77 6.95 0.50 2.13
C GLN A 77 7.46 -0.06 0.78
N GLN A 78 6.65 -0.87 0.08
CA GLN A 78 7.01 -1.42 -1.22
C GLN A 78 7.18 -0.33 -2.28
N GLU A 79 8.10 -0.56 -3.20
CA GLU A 79 8.23 0.24 -4.41
C GLU A 79 6.95 0.12 -5.24
N GLY A 80 6.42 1.25 -5.69
CA GLY A 80 5.18 1.28 -6.47
C GLY A 80 3.90 1.32 -5.63
N PHE A 81 3.97 1.26 -4.29
CA PHE A 81 2.80 1.51 -3.45
C PHE A 81 2.19 2.90 -3.73
N PRO A 82 0.84 3.02 -3.84
CA PRO A 82 -0.18 1.97 -3.70
C PRO A 82 -0.62 1.30 -5.02
N TRP A 83 0.06 1.56 -6.14
CA TRP A 83 -0.38 1.11 -7.49
C TRP A 83 0.08 -0.29 -7.87
N ALA A 84 1.25 -0.71 -7.41
CA ALA A 84 1.81 -2.04 -7.59
C ALA A 84 2.14 -2.60 -6.21
N VAL A 85 1.42 -3.64 -5.79
CA VAL A 85 1.57 -4.27 -4.49
C VAL A 85 1.78 -5.76 -4.67
N GLU A 86 2.84 -6.27 -4.08
CA GLU A 86 3.14 -7.69 -4.01
C GLU A 86 2.76 -8.22 -2.63
N TRP A 87 1.73 -9.07 -2.59
CA TRP A 87 1.29 -9.67 -1.34
C TRP A 87 2.14 -10.88 -0.99
N PRO A 88 2.62 -11.02 0.27
CA PRO A 88 3.30 -12.22 0.69
C PRO A 88 2.34 -13.42 0.61
N VAL A 89 2.89 -14.62 0.45
CA VAL A 89 2.11 -15.86 0.44
C VAL A 89 1.98 -16.37 1.87
N ALA A 90 0.76 -16.65 2.32
CA ALA A 90 0.53 -17.20 3.64
C ALA A 90 1.19 -18.59 3.76
N PRO A 91 1.90 -18.88 4.85
CA PRO A 91 2.42 -20.22 5.08
C PRO A 91 1.24 -21.18 5.26
N GLY A 92 1.32 -22.35 4.62
CA GLY A 92 0.30 -23.40 4.75
C GLY A 92 0.18 -23.92 6.19
N PRO A 93 -0.91 -24.62 6.52
CA PRO A 93 -1.16 -25.13 7.87
C PRO A 93 -0.17 -26.20 8.37
N GLY A 94 0.80 -26.65 7.58
CA GLY A 94 1.83 -27.60 8.00
C GLY A 94 2.83 -27.80 6.87
N GLY A 95 4.13 -27.77 7.21
CA GLY A 95 5.16 -28.33 6.37
C GLY A 95 5.08 -29.85 6.50
N ASP A 96 4.75 -30.52 5.40
CA ASP A 96 4.80 -31.97 5.26
C ASP A 96 6.16 -32.37 4.68
#